data_AF-X6DKD0-F1
#
_entry.id   AF-X6DKD0-F1
#
_cell.length_a   1.000
_cell.length_b   1.000
_cell.length_c   1.000
_cell.angle_alpha   90.00
_cell.angle_beta   90.00
_cell.angle_gamma   90.00
#
_symmetry.space_group_name_H-M   'P 1'
#
loop_
_entity.id
_entity.type
_entity.pdbx_description
1 polymer ?
#
loop_
_entity_poly.entity_id
_entity_poly.type
_entity_poly.pdbx_seq_one_letter_code
_entity_poly.pdbx_strand_id
1 'polypeptide(L)'
;MPRFDGRQIHPHPAATTDHPNVRTSAPPVRASELLFVDPSVSDLDTILRNLRPGVEAIVLDTERPAARQMARALEGRGGLDAVHVIAHGAPGRVSFAAGEWSLETLEDDQVDLATIGHALGGSGELLLWSCNAGAGAAGIDLIDVLSHSAGAPVAAANDVVGSQALGGDWKLNVRTGDAAARPPLTEVGVMSYAAVLAVPLTSTGQGERLTIFGGWPAGTAAGTYFIVLNDGGTLNVIGQFIVPANFGGTFAISEALPAGSYVVGPSAPGPNTIAVHNGSWRSTGNNAGSWSVGDFNPAITATLNNTGDATPNQTGRGIVR
;
A
#
# COMPACT_ATOMS: atom_id res chain seq x y z
N MET A 1 28.48 98.63 -12.09
CA MET A 1 27.30 98.18 -12.86
C MET A 1 26.19 97.81 -11.86
N PRO A 2 24.93 98.22 -12.06
CA PRO A 2 23.88 98.24 -11.04
C PRO A 2 22.80 97.16 -11.21
N ARG A 3 22.12 96.75 -10.12
CA ARG A 3 20.64 96.81 -9.89
C ARG A 3 20.18 95.90 -8.73
N PHE A 4 19.51 96.51 -7.74
CA PHE A 4 18.53 95.93 -6.79
C PHE A 4 17.26 95.51 -7.56
N ASP A 5 16.42 94.55 -7.11
CA ASP A 5 15.36 94.67 -6.07
C ASP A 5 14.64 93.29 -6.02
N GLY A 6 14.36 92.63 -4.88
CA GLY A 6 13.18 92.85 -4.01
C GLY A 6 11.92 92.05 -4.43
N ARG A 7 11.54 91.00 -3.66
CA ARG A 7 10.16 90.65 -3.22
C ARG A 7 9.98 89.20 -2.69
N GLN A 8 9.74 89.11 -1.39
CA GLN A 8 8.65 88.42 -0.66
C GLN A 8 7.75 87.37 -1.38
N ILE A 9 7.58 86.17 -0.77
CA ILE A 9 6.29 85.45 -0.54
C ILE A 9 6.47 84.23 0.44
N HIS A 10 5.57 84.09 1.41
CA HIS A 10 5.25 82.87 2.22
C HIS A 10 3.95 82.22 1.65
N PRO A 11 3.34 81.12 2.20
CA PRO A 11 3.77 79.71 2.41
C PRO A 11 2.79 78.60 1.84
N HIS A 12 3.25 77.32 1.82
CA HIS A 12 2.56 75.98 1.79
C HIS A 12 1.71 75.51 0.56
N PRO A 13 1.50 74.17 0.28
CA PRO A 13 1.21 73.05 1.21
C PRO A 13 1.88 71.66 0.94
N ALA A 14 1.55 70.69 1.79
CA ALA A 14 2.04 69.29 1.83
C ALA A 14 1.29 68.30 0.90
N ALA A 15 1.99 67.22 0.51
CA ALA A 15 1.59 65.83 0.16
C ALA A 15 2.69 65.26 -0.77
N THR A 16 3.18 64.02 -0.72
CA THR A 16 2.49 62.72 -0.60
C THR A 16 3.49 61.65 -0.13
N THR A 17 2.93 60.64 0.54
CA THR A 17 3.49 59.40 1.08
C THR A 17 4.20 58.50 0.04
N ASP A 18 5.36 57.95 0.41
CA ASP A 18 5.99 56.81 -0.28
C ASP A 18 5.90 55.57 0.64
N HIS A 19 5.14 54.57 0.20
CA HIS A 19 4.92 53.30 0.90
C HIS A 19 5.99 52.28 0.44
N PRO A 20 6.77 51.66 1.35
CA PRO A 20 7.62 50.54 0.96
C PRO A 20 6.78 49.28 0.71
N ASN A 21 6.68 48.94 -0.58
CA ASN A 21 6.50 47.64 -1.20
C ASN A 21 6.08 46.46 -0.27
N VAL A 22 4.78 46.17 -0.25
CA VAL A 22 4.24 44.90 0.28
C VAL A 22 4.71 43.79 -0.66
N ARG A 23 5.63 42.95 -0.19
CA ARG A 23 5.82 41.63 -0.79
C ARG A 23 4.52 40.86 -0.58
N THR A 24 3.73 40.73 -1.63
CA THR A 24 2.60 39.80 -1.68
C THR A 24 3.16 38.40 -1.41
N SER A 25 3.00 37.90 -0.19
CA SER A 25 3.14 36.48 0.08
C SER A 25 2.14 35.78 -0.83
N ALA A 26 2.61 34.87 -1.67
CA ALA A 26 1.72 33.91 -2.32
C ALA A 26 0.81 33.31 -1.22
N PRO A 27 -0.50 33.14 -1.47
CA PRO A 27 -1.34 32.44 -0.51
C PRO A 27 -0.67 31.10 -0.16
N PRO A 28 -0.74 30.63 1.09
CA PRO A 28 -0.19 29.33 1.44
C PRO A 28 -0.75 28.32 0.44
N VAL A 29 0.14 27.58 -0.21
CA VAL A 29 -0.24 26.47 -1.08
C VAL A 29 -1.03 25.53 -0.17
N ARG A 30 -2.36 25.56 -0.27
CA ARG A 30 -3.20 24.61 0.45
C ARG A 30 -2.88 23.25 -0.15
N ALA A 31 -2.61 22.26 0.68
CA ALA A 31 -2.51 20.90 0.21
C ALA A 31 -3.83 20.55 -0.50
N SER A 32 -3.73 20.09 -1.74
CA SER A 32 -4.90 19.62 -2.49
C SER A 32 -5.08 18.12 -2.31
N GLU A 33 -4.10 17.42 -1.76
CA GLU A 33 -4.13 15.99 -1.47
C GLU A 33 -3.78 15.75 0.00
N LEU A 34 -4.46 14.81 0.66
CA LEU A 34 -4.17 14.41 2.04
C LEU A 34 -3.84 12.92 2.10
N LEU A 35 -2.71 12.56 2.71
CA LEU A 35 -2.29 11.20 2.93
C LEU A 35 -2.48 10.80 4.39
N PHE A 36 -3.21 9.73 4.62
CA PHE A 36 -3.25 9.03 5.90
C PHE A 36 -2.34 7.81 5.83
N VAL A 37 -1.45 7.68 6.82
CA VAL A 37 -0.49 6.57 6.88
C VAL A 37 -0.70 5.80 8.17
N ASP A 38 -0.92 4.50 8.05
CA ASP A 38 -0.87 3.61 9.19
C ASP A 38 0.57 3.51 9.74
N PRO A 39 0.80 3.71 11.05
CA PRO A 39 2.14 3.69 11.63
C PRO A 39 2.81 2.31 11.62
N SER A 40 2.06 1.23 11.39
CA SER A 40 2.59 -0.13 11.32
C SER A 40 3.25 -0.46 9.99
N VAL A 41 3.14 0.41 8.97
CA VAL A 41 3.83 0.17 7.70
C VAL A 41 5.34 0.22 7.87
N SER A 42 6.02 -0.65 7.16
CA SER A 42 7.49 -0.66 7.12
C SER A 42 8.02 0.61 6.43
N ASP A 43 9.22 1.05 6.81
CA ASP A 43 9.91 2.18 6.16
C ASP A 43 9.08 3.50 6.10
N LEU A 44 8.31 3.76 7.17
CA LEU A 44 7.48 4.95 7.35
C LEU A 44 8.27 6.27 7.13
N ASP A 45 9.53 6.33 7.56
CA ASP A 45 10.39 7.50 7.40
C ASP A 45 10.58 7.87 5.93
N THR A 46 10.72 6.88 5.04
CA THR A 46 10.86 7.14 3.60
C THR A 46 9.59 7.71 3.01
N ILE A 47 8.41 7.24 3.45
CA ILE A 47 7.11 7.80 3.06
C ILE A 47 7.04 9.28 3.46
N LEU A 48 7.28 9.58 4.74
CA LEU A 48 7.09 10.93 5.29
C LEU A 48 8.10 11.96 4.75
N ARG A 49 9.31 11.53 4.38
CA ARG A 49 10.37 12.42 3.87
C ARG A 49 10.26 12.71 2.37
N ASN A 50 9.44 11.97 1.62
CA ASN A 50 9.43 12.01 0.17
C ASN A 50 8.04 12.28 -0.43
N LEU A 51 7.14 12.95 0.31
CA LEU A 51 5.85 13.41 -0.19
C LEU A 51 6.01 14.34 -1.39
N ARG A 52 5.08 14.28 -2.34
CA ARG A 52 5.05 15.26 -3.44
C ARG A 52 4.63 16.64 -2.94
N PRO A 53 5.01 17.71 -3.66
CA PRO A 53 4.40 19.01 -3.47
C PRO A 53 2.87 18.93 -3.55
N GLY A 54 2.17 19.55 -2.60
CA GLY A 54 0.71 19.55 -2.53
C GLY A 54 0.08 18.41 -1.72
N VAL A 55 0.89 17.45 -1.22
CA VAL A 55 0.45 16.38 -0.33
C VAL A 55 0.79 16.73 1.13
N GLU A 56 -0.21 16.75 2.00
CA GLU A 56 -0.05 16.78 3.45
C GLU A 56 -0.21 15.35 4.00
N ALA A 57 0.61 14.94 4.97
CA ALA A 57 0.50 13.60 5.58
C ALA A 57 0.07 13.68 7.05
N ILE A 58 -0.78 12.74 7.44
CA ILE A 58 -1.23 12.50 8.81
C ILE A 58 -0.95 11.03 9.14
N VAL A 59 -0.13 10.80 10.17
CA VAL A 59 0.10 9.46 10.71
C VAL A 59 -1.04 9.12 11.66
N LEU A 60 -1.66 7.96 11.47
CA LEU A 60 -2.77 7.49 12.29
C LEU A 60 -2.27 7.03 13.68
N ASP A 61 -3.16 7.14 14.66
CA ASP A 61 -2.99 6.60 16.01
C ASP A 61 -3.31 5.09 16.02
N THR A 62 -2.54 4.31 16.78
CA THR A 62 -2.64 2.84 16.81
C THR A 62 -3.82 2.30 17.62
N GLU A 63 -4.53 3.14 18.39
CA GLU A 63 -5.57 2.69 19.32
C GLU A 63 -6.99 3.08 18.90
N ARG A 64 -7.13 3.85 17.82
CA ARG A 64 -8.43 4.42 17.40
C ARG A 64 -8.79 3.98 15.98
N PRO A 65 -10.06 3.68 15.69
CA PRO A 65 -10.50 3.32 14.35
C PRO A 65 -10.04 4.33 13.28
N ALA A 66 -9.45 3.83 12.19
CA ALA A 66 -8.85 4.66 11.15
C ALA A 66 -9.86 5.62 10.51
N ALA A 67 -11.05 5.14 10.14
CA ALA A 67 -12.11 5.95 9.53
C ALA A 67 -12.45 7.18 10.40
N ARG A 68 -12.63 6.98 11.71
CA ARG A 68 -12.93 8.05 12.65
C ARG A 68 -11.82 9.09 12.76
N GLN A 69 -10.56 8.66 12.71
CA GLN A 69 -9.43 9.58 12.73
C GLN A 69 -9.37 10.42 11.44
N MET A 70 -9.56 9.76 10.29
CA MET A 70 -9.58 10.40 8.99
C MET A 70 -10.72 11.41 8.89
N ALA A 71 -11.94 11.02 9.25
CA ALA A 71 -13.12 11.87 9.26
C ALA A 71 -12.89 13.13 10.11
N ARG A 72 -12.39 12.98 11.35
CA ARG A 72 -12.06 14.12 12.23
C ARG A 72 -11.00 15.04 11.64
N ALA A 73 -9.98 14.50 11.00
CA ALA A 73 -8.93 15.31 10.37
C ALA A 73 -9.42 16.08 9.13
N LEU A 74 -10.48 15.56 8.49
CA LEU A 74 -11.13 16.13 7.32
C LEU A 74 -12.29 17.07 7.66
N GLU A 75 -12.72 17.16 8.93
CA GLU A 75 -13.74 18.11 9.36
C GLU A 75 -13.36 19.55 8.96
N GLY A 76 -14.24 20.22 8.20
CA GLY A 76 -14.02 21.58 7.71
C GLY A 76 -13.03 21.70 6.54
N ARG A 77 -12.51 20.59 6.03
CA ARG A 77 -11.76 20.52 4.76
C ARG A 77 -12.72 20.20 3.61
N GLY A 78 -12.36 20.60 2.41
CA GLY A 78 -13.18 20.40 1.22
C GLY A 78 -12.42 20.75 -0.06
N GLY A 79 -12.85 20.19 -1.18
CA GLY A 79 -12.21 20.41 -2.47
C GLY A 79 -10.85 19.74 -2.62
N LEU A 80 -10.62 18.64 -1.91
CA LEU A 80 -9.41 17.83 -2.08
C LEU A 80 -9.46 17.07 -3.42
N ASP A 81 -8.34 17.06 -4.13
CA ASP A 81 -8.12 16.25 -5.32
C ASP A 81 -7.98 14.77 -4.96
N ALA A 82 -7.43 14.44 -3.78
CA ALA A 82 -7.33 13.07 -3.32
C ALA A 82 -7.22 12.93 -1.80
N VAL A 83 -7.76 11.83 -1.29
CA VAL A 83 -7.41 11.26 0.01
C VAL A 83 -6.67 9.96 -0.25
N HIS A 84 -5.41 9.88 0.16
CA HIS A 84 -4.59 8.68 0.07
C HIS A 84 -4.62 7.94 1.39
N VAL A 85 -4.65 6.61 1.34
CA VAL A 85 -4.48 5.73 2.49
C VAL A 85 -3.31 4.80 2.22
N ILE A 86 -2.25 4.88 3.01
CA ILE A 86 -1.16 3.90 3.01
C ILE A 86 -1.30 3.04 4.26
N ALA A 87 -1.56 1.76 4.06
CA ALA A 87 -1.73 0.76 5.11
C ALA A 87 -1.39 -0.62 4.55
N HIS A 88 -1.25 -1.63 5.41
CA HIS A 88 -1.09 -2.99 4.92
C HIS A 88 -2.38 -3.49 4.26
N GLY A 89 -2.25 -4.40 3.30
CA GLY A 89 -3.38 -4.94 2.56
C GLY A 89 -3.31 -6.44 2.36
N ALA A 90 -4.51 -6.98 2.14
CA ALA A 90 -4.78 -8.26 1.53
C ALA A 90 -6.07 -8.09 0.71
N PRO A 91 -6.44 -9.04 -0.17
CA PRO A 91 -7.73 -9.02 -0.85
C PRO A 91 -8.87 -8.72 0.10
N GLY A 92 -9.82 -7.91 -0.38
CA GLY A 92 -11.00 -7.53 0.38
C GLY A 92 -10.70 -6.78 1.69
N ARG A 93 -9.45 -6.34 1.93
CA ARG A 93 -9.04 -5.84 3.24
C ARG A 93 -7.94 -4.78 3.20
N VAL A 94 -8.17 -3.71 3.95
CA VAL A 94 -7.15 -2.71 4.33
C VAL A 94 -6.92 -2.81 5.82
N SER A 95 -5.73 -3.23 6.24
CA SER A 95 -5.39 -3.51 7.64
C SER A 95 -4.63 -2.35 8.26
N PHE A 96 -5.16 -1.85 9.36
CA PHE A 96 -4.58 -0.82 10.19
C PHE A 96 -4.06 -1.42 11.51
N ALA A 97 -3.23 -0.68 12.23
CA ALA A 97 -2.87 -1.01 13.62
C ALA A 97 -4.12 -1.10 14.50
N ALA A 98 -5.13 -0.28 14.20
CA ALA A 98 -6.40 -0.19 14.93
C ALA A 98 -7.58 -0.78 14.13
N GLY A 99 -7.48 -2.06 13.76
CA GLY A 99 -8.55 -2.79 13.06
C GLY A 99 -8.36 -2.82 11.54
N GLU A 100 -9.45 -2.97 10.80
CA GLU A 100 -9.40 -3.10 9.33
C GLU A 100 -10.67 -2.58 8.66
N TRP A 101 -10.56 -2.27 7.38
CA TRP A 101 -11.69 -2.15 6.47
C TRP A 101 -11.86 -3.46 5.70
N SER A 102 -13.00 -4.11 5.89
CA SER A 102 -13.48 -5.28 5.17
C SER A 102 -15.01 -5.20 5.02
N LEU A 103 -15.63 -6.11 4.28
CA LEU A 103 -17.10 -6.14 4.19
C LEU A 103 -17.78 -6.32 5.56
N GLU A 104 -17.11 -6.99 6.49
CA GLU A 104 -17.61 -7.23 7.85
C GLU A 104 -17.51 -5.99 8.75
N THR A 105 -16.58 -5.06 8.48
CA THR A 105 -16.32 -3.92 9.36
C THR A 105 -16.83 -2.59 8.82
N LEU A 106 -16.99 -2.48 7.49
CA LEU A 106 -17.36 -1.21 6.85
C LEU A 106 -18.76 -0.71 7.17
N GLU A 107 -19.67 -1.59 7.61
CA GLU A 107 -21.01 -1.18 8.05
C GLU A 107 -20.95 -0.21 9.24
N ASP A 108 -20.00 -0.41 10.16
CA ASP A 108 -19.83 0.43 11.35
C ASP A 108 -19.19 1.80 11.02
N ASP A 109 -18.47 1.91 9.90
CA ASP A 109 -17.68 3.09 9.52
C ASP A 109 -18.41 4.02 8.52
N GLN A 110 -19.65 3.73 8.12
CA GLN A 110 -20.36 4.44 7.04
C GLN A 110 -20.39 5.97 7.21
N VAL A 111 -20.65 6.46 8.42
CA VAL A 111 -20.72 7.91 8.70
C VAL A 111 -19.36 8.58 8.54
N ASP A 112 -18.31 7.91 9.00
CA ASP A 112 -16.94 8.41 8.89
C ASP A 112 -16.46 8.36 7.42
N LEU A 113 -16.81 7.31 6.68
CA LEU A 113 -16.53 7.19 5.24
C LEU A 113 -17.23 8.26 4.41
N ALA A 114 -18.50 8.55 4.69
CA ALA A 114 -19.22 9.65 4.05
C ALA A 114 -18.56 11.00 4.34
N THR A 115 -18.05 11.21 5.55
CA THR A 115 -17.30 12.41 5.93
C THR A 115 -16.00 12.53 5.15
N ILE A 116 -15.26 11.42 4.97
CA ILE A 116 -14.06 11.38 4.13
C ILE A 116 -14.41 11.80 2.69
N GLY A 117 -15.47 11.23 2.13
CA GLY A 117 -15.95 11.56 0.80
C GLY A 117 -16.39 13.01 0.62
N HIS A 118 -17.07 13.59 1.61
CA HIS A 118 -17.48 15.00 1.57
C HIS A 118 -16.31 16.00 1.54
N ALA A 119 -15.13 15.60 1.99
CA ALA A 119 -13.95 16.44 1.89
C ALA A 119 -13.32 16.44 0.48
N LEU A 120 -13.66 15.45 -0.35
CA LEU A 120 -13.21 15.38 -1.73
C LEU A 120 -13.94 16.42 -2.60
N GLY A 121 -13.24 16.95 -3.61
CA GLY A 121 -13.82 17.80 -4.65
C GLY A 121 -14.67 17.00 -5.63
N GLY A 122 -15.29 17.69 -6.61
CA GLY A 122 -16.15 17.03 -7.61
C GLY A 122 -15.45 16.00 -8.50
N SER A 123 -14.11 16.02 -8.54
CA SER A 123 -13.24 15.02 -9.18
C SER A 123 -12.25 14.39 -8.19
N GLY A 124 -12.53 14.49 -6.88
CA GLY A 124 -11.66 13.98 -5.84
C GLY A 124 -11.86 12.48 -5.61
N GLU A 125 -10.80 11.80 -5.18
CA GLU A 125 -10.76 10.34 -5.17
C GLU A 125 -10.18 9.79 -3.86
N LEU A 126 -10.58 8.58 -3.49
CA LEU A 126 -9.99 7.82 -2.39
C LEU A 126 -9.04 6.75 -2.94
N LEU A 127 -7.75 6.85 -2.60
CA LEU A 127 -6.70 6.02 -3.19
C LEU A 127 -6.06 5.12 -2.13
N LEU A 128 -6.29 3.80 -2.24
CA LEU A 128 -5.87 2.78 -1.29
C LEU A 128 -4.54 2.13 -1.72
N TRP A 129 -3.45 2.57 -1.11
CA TRP A 129 -2.11 2.03 -1.30
C TRP A 129 -1.90 0.89 -0.29
N SER A 130 -2.43 -0.28 -0.63
CA SER A 130 -2.41 -1.47 0.20
C SER A 130 -2.30 -2.70 -0.69
N CYS A 131 -1.40 -3.63 -0.38
CA CYS A 131 -1.17 -4.80 -1.23
C CYS A 131 -2.47 -5.57 -1.45
N ASN A 132 -2.80 -5.85 -2.70
CA ASN A 132 -3.88 -6.75 -3.09
C ASN A 132 -5.29 -6.37 -2.62
N ALA A 133 -5.53 -5.20 -2.02
CA ALA A 133 -6.85 -4.80 -1.50
C ALA A 133 -7.99 -4.95 -2.53
N GLY A 134 -7.70 -4.71 -3.80
CA GLY A 134 -8.64 -4.87 -4.92
C GLY A 134 -8.60 -6.22 -5.64
N ALA A 135 -7.84 -7.22 -5.16
CA ALA A 135 -7.69 -8.46 -5.90
C ALA A 135 -8.91 -9.39 -5.73
N GLY A 136 -9.32 -10.03 -6.83
CA GLY A 136 -10.40 -11.03 -6.80
C GLY A 136 -11.79 -10.44 -6.51
N ALA A 137 -12.78 -11.33 -6.34
CA ALA A 137 -14.17 -10.92 -6.12
C ALA A 137 -14.33 -10.11 -4.83
N ALA A 138 -13.73 -10.56 -3.72
CA ALA A 138 -13.81 -9.85 -2.44
C ALA A 138 -13.14 -8.47 -2.47
N GLY A 139 -12.03 -8.30 -3.22
CA GLY A 139 -11.44 -6.98 -3.42
C GLY A 139 -12.30 -6.05 -4.28
N ILE A 140 -13.00 -6.58 -5.28
CA ILE A 140 -13.97 -5.80 -6.06
C ILE A 140 -15.13 -5.36 -5.16
N ASP A 141 -15.70 -6.28 -4.39
CA ASP A 141 -16.81 -5.98 -3.46
C ASP A 141 -16.41 -4.92 -2.41
N LEU A 142 -15.18 -5.03 -1.86
CA LEU A 142 -14.63 -4.03 -0.94
C LEU A 142 -14.63 -2.62 -1.56
N ILE A 143 -14.07 -2.49 -2.77
CA ILE A 143 -13.93 -1.18 -3.44
C ILE A 143 -15.31 -0.60 -3.77
N ASP A 144 -16.26 -1.43 -4.21
CA ASP A 144 -17.62 -1.00 -4.52
C ASP A 144 -18.33 -0.46 -3.27
N VAL A 145 -18.23 -1.17 -2.14
CA VAL A 145 -18.81 -0.71 -0.86
C VAL A 145 -18.15 0.58 -0.39
N LEU A 146 -16.82 0.67 -0.43
CA LEU A 146 -16.09 1.91 -0.07
C LEU A 146 -16.52 3.08 -0.96
N SER A 147 -16.65 2.86 -2.27
CA SER A 147 -17.05 3.90 -3.21
C SER A 147 -18.48 4.36 -2.95
N HIS A 148 -19.38 3.43 -2.60
CA HIS A 148 -20.75 3.77 -2.22
C HIS A 148 -20.82 4.55 -0.91
N SER A 149 -20.11 4.11 0.12
CA SER A 149 -20.10 4.74 1.45
C SER A 149 -19.44 6.12 1.44
N ALA A 150 -18.35 6.29 0.69
CA ALA A 150 -17.72 7.59 0.52
C ALA A 150 -18.45 8.48 -0.49
N GLY A 151 -19.26 7.92 -1.40
CA GLY A 151 -19.86 8.67 -2.50
C GLY A 151 -18.83 9.26 -3.47
N ALA A 152 -17.66 8.62 -3.59
CA ALA A 152 -16.54 9.07 -4.40
C ALA A 152 -15.86 7.88 -5.13
N PRO A 153 -15.13 8.13 -6.24
CA PRO A 153 -14.29 7.12 -6.88
C PRO A 153 -13.25 6.56 -5.90
N VAL A 154 -13.06 5.24 -5.94
CA VAL A 154 -12.06 4.53 -5.13
C VAL A 154 -11.15 3.75 -6.06
N ALA A 155 -9.84 3.75 -5.78
CA ALA A 155 -8.89 2.88 -6.46
C ALA A 155 -8.04 2.09 -5.47
N ALA A 156 -7.72 0.84 -5.80
CA ALA A 156 -6.85 -0.03 -5.03
C ALA A 156 -5.96 -0.91 -5.93
N ALA A 157 -4.92 -1.50 -5.33
CA ALA A 157 -4.06 -2.46 -6.01
C ALA A 157 -4.64 -3.88 -5.97
N ASN A 158 -4.51 -4.62 -7.06
CA ASN A 158 -4.75 -6.08 -7.10
C ASN A 158 -3.44 -6.90 -7.02
N ASP A 159 -2.31 -6.23 -6.81
CA ASP A 159 -0.99 -6.81 -6.69
C ASP A 159 -0.23 -6.12 -5.53
N VAL A 160 1.02 -6.48 -5.34
CA VAL A 160 1.92 -5.95 -4.33
C VAL A 160 2.22 -4.47 -4.57
N VAL A 161 2.01 -3.65 -3.53
CA VAL A 161 2.37 -2.22 -3.52
C VAL A 161 3.68 -2.01 -2.78
N GLY A 162 4.63 -1.31 -3.42
CA GLY A 162 5.88 -0.89 -2.80
C GLY A 162 7.10 -1.07 -3.69
N SER A 163 8.18 -1.58 -3.11
CA SER A 163 9.48 -1.72 -3.77
C SER A 163 9.47 -2.68 -4.96
N GLN A 164 10.03 -2.24 -6.09
CA GLN A 164 10.24 -3.08 -7.27
C GLN A 164 11.21 -4.25 -7.00
N ALA A 165 12.17 -4.08 -6.11
CA ALA A 165 13.07 -5.16 -5.69
C ALA A 165 12.33 -6.26 -4.91
N LEU A 166 11.18 -5.91 -4.32
CA LEU A 166 10.24 -6.81 -3.66
C LEU A 166 9.11 -7.26 -4.60
N GLY A 167 9.25 -7.01 -5.91
CA GLY A 167 8.26 -7.23 -6.96
C GLY A 167 6.93 -6.48 -6.77
N GLY A 168 6.92 -5.42 -5.96
CA GLY A 168 5.83 -4.46 -5.90
C GLY A 168 5.96 -3.37 -6.96
N ASP A 169 4.87 -2.66 -7.19
CA ASP A 169 4.90 -1.36 -7.86
C ASP A 169 3.93 -0.40 -7.19
N TRP A 170 3.89 0.87 -7.62
CA TRP A 170 2.95 1.83 -7.08
C TRP A 170 1.81 2.06 -8.08
N LYS A 171 1.00 1.01 -8.33
CA LYS A 171 -0.17 1.08 -9.22
C LYS A 171 -1.47 0.65 -8.54
N LEU A 172 -2.53 1.39 -8.83
CA LEU A 172 -3.91 1.04 -8.45
C LEU A 172 -4.66 0.66 -9.73
N ASN A 173 -4.75 -0.65 -9.97
CA ASN A 173 -5.29 -1.19 -11.23
C ASN A 173 -6.79 -1.48 -11.15
N VAL A 174 -7.36 -1.50 -9.95
CA VAL A 174 -8.78 -1.72 -9.72
C VAL A 174 -9.39 -0.41 -9.25
N ARG A 175 -10.43 0.06 -9.94
CA ARG A 175 -11.00 1.38 -9.70
C ARG A 175 -12.49 1.42 -9.98
N THR A 176 -13.21 2.25 -9.24
CA THR A 176 -14.53 2.76 -9.63
C THR A 176 -14.34 4.11 -10.32
N GLY A 177 -15.04 4.34 -11.43
CA GLY A 177 -14.92 5.58 -12.22
C GLY A 177 -13.52 5.82 -12.82
N ASP A 178 -13.19 7.10 -13.05
CA ASP A 178 -12.00 7.53 -13.79
C ASP A 178 -10.76 7.78 -12.91
N ALA A 179 -10.65 7.09 -11.76
CA ALA A 179 -9.66 7.42 -10.75
C ALA A 179 -8.21 7.58 -11.28
N ALA A 180 -7.59 8.73 -11.05
CA ALA A 180 -6.21 9.09 -11.36
C ALA A 180 -5.25 8.55 -10.28
N ALA A 181 -4.82 7.30 -10.45
CA ALA A 181 -3.95 6.57 -9.53
C ALA A 181 -2.48 7.06 -9.47
N ARG A 182 -2.24 8.29 -8.97
CA ARG A 182 -0.90 8.89 -8.84
C ARG A 182 -0.35 8.73 -7.40
N PRO A 183 0.79 8.06 -7.16
CA PRO A 183 1.33 7.82 -5.80
C PRO A 183 1.62 9.09 -5.01
N PRO A 184 1.30 9.19 -3.71
CA PRO A 184 1.49 10.42 -2.92
C PRO A 184 2.97 10.82 -2.73
N LEU A 185 3.89 9.92 -3.13
CA LEU A 185 5.34 10.09 -3.05
C LEU A 185 5.93 10.65 -4.34
N THR A 186 7.04 11.37 -4.21
CA THR A 186 7.92 11.73 -5.32
C THR A 186 8.46 10.47 -6.00
N GLU A 187 8.97 10.61 -7.22
CA GLU A 187 9.63 9.50 -7.92
C GLU A 187 10.81 8.93 -7.11
N VAL A 188 11.57 9.81 -6.45
CA VAL A 188 12.64 9.41 -5.52
C VAL A 188 12.08 8.60 -4.36
N GLY A 189 10.96 9.02 -3.75
CA GLY A 189 10.29 8.29 -2.67
C GLY A 189 9.81 6.91 -3.10
N VAL A 190 9.14 6.82 -4.25
CA VAL A 190 8.71 5.56 -4.86
C VAL A 190 9.88 4.60 -5.07
N MET A 191 11.01 5.11 -5.59
CA MET A 191 12.21 4.30 -5.83
C MET A 191 12.98 3.94 -4.57
N SER A 192 12.90 4.75 -3.51
CA SER A 192 13.65 4.57 -2.27
C SER A 192 12.94 3.71 -1.24
N TYR A 193 11.60 3.61 -1.32
CA TYR A 193 10.81 2.79 -0.40
C TYR A 193 11.24 1.33 -0.49
N ALA A 194 11.80 0.81 0.61
CA ALA A 194 12.48 -0.48 0.61
C ALA A 194 11.56 -1.67 0.98
N ALA A 195 10.28 -1.40 1.27
CA ALA A 195 9.32 -2.38 1.78
C ALA A 195 8.11 -2.59 0.86
N VAL A 196 7.20 -3.47 1.27
CA VAL A 196 5.89 -3.70 0.63
C VAL A 196 4.79 -3.58 1.66
N LEU A 197 3.59 -3.25 1.20
CA LEU A 197 2.42 -2.97 2.03
C LEU A 197 1.54 -4.22 2.24
N ALA A 198 2.15 -5.40 2.39
CA ALA A 198 1.44 -6.67 2.62
C ALA A 198 1.32 -6.97 4.11
N VAL A 199 0.19 -7.52 4.55
CA VAL A 199 -0.02 -7.88 5.97
C VAL A 199 1.01 -8.94 6.39
N PRO A 200 1.76 -8.73 7.49
CA PRO A 200 2.68 -9.73 7.98
C PRO A 200 1.97 -10.87 8.71
N LEU A 201 2.40 -12.10 8.46
CA LEU A 201 2.05 -13.32 9.20
C LEU A 201 2.92 -13.41 10.45
N THR A 202 2.31 -13.37 11.64
CA THR A 202 3.06 -13.45 12.90
C THR A 202 2.90 -14.83 13.53
N SER A 203 4.03 -15.48 13.83
CA SER A 203 4.15 -16.77 14.47
C SER A 203 4.81 -16.64 15.85
N THR A 204 4.26 -17.31 16.85
CA THR A 204 4.84 -17.47 18.19
C THR A 204 5.88 -18.59 18.26
N GLY A 205 5.98 -19.42 17.21
CA GLY A 205 6.88 -20.57 17.14
C GLY A 205 6.51 -21.70 18.11
N GLN A 206 5.27 -21.71 18.62
CA GLN A 206 4.77 -22.73 19.55
C GLN A 206 4.02 -23.85 18.83
N GLY A 207 4.26 -24.00 17.51
CA GLY A 207 3.63 -25.01 16.67
C GLY A 207 2.23 -24.63 16.17
N GLU A 208 1.80 -23.38 16.35
CA GLU A 208 0.61 -22.88 15.68
C GLU A 208 0.80 -22.94 14.15
N ARG A 209 -0.21 -23.42 13.46
CA ARG A 209 -0.16 -23.53 12.00
C ARG A 209 -0.82 -22.30 11.40
N LEU A 210 -0.03 -21.52 10.66
CA LEU A 210 -0.50 -20.36 9.93
C LEU A 210 -0.93 -20.79 8.54
N THR A 211 -2.08 -20.28 8.09
CA THR A 211 -2.53 -20.51 6.72
C THR A 211 -1.83 -19.50 5.81
N ILE A 212 -1.03 -20.02 4.88
CA ILE A 212 -0.41 -19.27 3.81
C ILE A 212 -1.17 -19.58 2.54
N PHE A 213 -1.72 -18.56 1.91
CA PHE A 213 -2.56 -18.72 0.74
C PHE A 213 -2.25 -17.62 -0.27
N GLY A 214 -2.50 -17.90 -1.53
CA GLY A 214 -2.22 -16.97 -2.61
C GLY A 214 -2.91 -17.35 -3.91
N GLY A 215 -2.89 -16.42 -4.86
CA GLY A 215 -3.50 -16.56 -6.17
C GLY A 215 -2.49 -16.59 -7.30
N TRP A 216 -2.90 -17.11 -8.45
CA TRP A 216 -2.14 -17.02 -9.70
C TRP A 216 -3.00 -16.66 -10.89
N PRO A 217 -2.51 -15.76 -11.76
CA PRO A 217 -3.27 -15.33 -12.93
C PRO A 217 -3.37 -16.44 -13.98
N ALA A 218 -4.39 -16.34 -14.83
CA ALA A 218 -4.44 -17.15 -16.05
C ALA A 218 -3.22 -16.85 -16.95
N GLY A 219 -2.66 -17.87 -17.57
CA GLY A 219 -1.42 -17.76 -18.36
C GLY A 219 -0.13 -17.98 -17.57
N THR A 220 -0.24 -18.18 -16.25
CA THR A 220 0.86 -18.71 -15.44
C THR A 220 1.35 -20.04 -16.01
N ALA A 221 2.67 -20.21 -16.13
CA ALA A 221 3.26 -21.41 -16.70
C ALA A 221 2.86 -22.65 -15.88
N ALA A 222 2.34 -23.68 -16.56
CA ALA A 222 1.99 -24.94 -15.93
C ALA A 222 3.23 -25.60 -15.32
N GLY A 223 3.09 -26.20 -14.15
CA GLY A 223 4.21 -26.85 -13.47
C GLY A 223 4.02 -26.96 -11.97
N THR A 224 5.03 -27.50 -11.30
CA THR A 224 5.09 -27.56 -9.83
C THR A 224 5.72 -26.28 -9.31
N TYR A 225 5.07 -25.68 -8.32
CA TYR A 225 5.54 -24.49 -7.63
C TYR A 225 5.83 -24.84 -6.18
N PHE A 226 6.90 -24.26 -5.65
CA PHE A 226 7.34 -24.45 -4.27
C PHE A 226 7.16 -23.17 -3.47
N ILE A 227 6.66 -23.31 -2.26
CA ILE A 227 6.52 -22.23 -1.29
C ILE A 227 7.75 -22.31 -0.39
N VAL A 228 8.54 -21.24 -0.37
CA VAL A 228 9.86 -21.18 0.25
C VAL A 228 9.86 -20.09 1.32
N LEU A 229 10.16 -20.48 2.54
CA LEU A 229 10.43 -19.59 3.67
C LEU A 229 11.91 -19.21 3.68
N ASN A 230 12.21 -17.92 3.76
CA ASN A 230 13.53 -17.42 4.12
C ASN A 230 13.58 -17.11 5.63
N ASP A 231 14.13 -18.03 6.41
CA ASP A 231 14.30 -17.86 7.86
C ASP A 231 15.72 -17.34 8.15
N GLY A 232 15.84 -16.05 8.43
CA GLY A 232 17.13 -15.44 8.78
C GLY A 232 18.23 -15.58 7.72
N GLY A 233 17.89 -15.82 6.45
CA GLY A 233 18.84 -16.12 5.36
C GLY A 233 18.89 -17.58 4.93
N THR A 234 18.21 -18.49 5.64
CA THR A 234 18.11 -19.91 5.30
C THR A 234 16.82 -20.17 4.52
N LEU A 235 16.93 -20.71 3.30
CA LEU A 235 15.78 -21.04 2.46
C LEU A 235 15.25 -22.45 2.78
N ASN A 236 13.98 -22.54 3.17
CA ASN A 236 13.29 -23.78 3.52
C ASN A 236 12.04 -23.96 2.65
N VAL A 237 11.88 -25.11 1.99
CA VAL A 237 10.63 -25.43 1.28
C VAL A 237 9.60 -25.85 2.32
N ILE A 238 8.50 -25.11 2.39
CA ILE A 238 7.42 -25.30 3.37
C ILE A 238 6.11 -25.80 2.72
N GLY A 239 6.07 -25.86 1.40
CA GLY A 239 4.94 -26.44 0.67
C GLY A 239 5.18 -26.47 -0.84
N GLN A 240 4.26 -27.10 -1.57
CA GLN A 240 4.28 -27.13 -3.03
C GLN A 240 2.87 -27.27 -3.59
N PHE A 241 2.60 -26.72 -4.77
CA PHE A 241 1.33 -26.89 -5.48
C PHE A 241 1.55 -27.06 -6.99
N ILE A 242 0.50 -27.44 -7.72
CA ILE A 242 0.55 -27.60 -9.18
C ILE A 242 -0.29 -26.51 -9.84
N VAL A 243 0.30 -25.79 -10.78
CA VAL A 243 -0.43 -24.90 -11.69
C VAL A 243 -0.84 -25.69 -12.94
N PRO A 244 -2.14 -25.86 -13.22
CA PRO A 244 -2.61 -26.46 -14.46
C PRO A 244 -2.48 -25.48 -15.64
N ALA A 245 -2.41 -26.01 -16.86
CA ALA A 245 -2.25 -25.20 -18.06
C ALA A 245 -3.46 -24.28 -18.30
N ASN A 246 -3.17 -23.00 -18.61
CA ASN A 246 -4.13 -21.98 -19.03
C ASN A 246 -5.25 -21.68 -18.02
N PHE A 247 -5.01 -21.86 -16.72
CA PHE A 247 -6.01 -21.60 -15.70
C PHE A 247 -5.45 -20.72 -14.57
N GLY A 248 -6.18 -19.66 -14.20
CA GLY A 248 -5.91 -18.91 -12.98
C GLY A 248 -6.50 -19.62 -11.77
N GLY A 249 -5.84 -19.56 -10.63
CA GLY A 249 -6.27 -20.35 -9.46
C GLY A 249 -5.74 -19.80 -8.14
N THR A 250 -5.92 -20.59 -7.09
CA THR A 250 -5.49 -20.25 -5.72
C THR A 250 -4.88 -21.47 -5.05
N PHE A 251 -3.93 -21.24 -4.14
CA PHE A 251 -3.38 -22.26 -3.24
C PHE A 251 -3.60 -21.85 -1.80
N ALA A 252 -3.62 -22.85 -0.91
CA ALA A 252 -3.44 -22.65 0.51
C ALA A 252 -2.64 -23.81 1.08
N ILE A 253 -1.67 -23.47 1.93
CA ILE A 253 -1.01 -24.42 2.83
C ILE A 253 -1.26 -23.96 4.25
N SER A 254 -1.31 -24.90 5.16
CA SER A 254 -1.24 -24.63 6.59
C SER A 254 0.17 -25.05 7.00
N GLU A 255 0.94 -24.22 7.69
CA GLU A 255 2.29 -24.62 8.11
C GLU A 255 2.71 -23.99 9.42
N ALA A 256 3.47 -24.74 10.22
CA ALA A 256 4.03 -24.21 11.47
C ALA A 256 5.31 -23.44 11.13
N LEU A 257 5.33 -22.14 11.42
CA LEU A 257 6.48 -21.30 11.16
C LEU A 257 7.35 -21.16 12.43
N PRO A 258 8.64 -20.87 12.30
CA PRO A 258 9.45 -20.43 13.44
C PRO A 258 8.90 -19.14 14.03
N ALA A 259 9.22 -18.83 15.29
CA ALA A 259 8.83 -17.57 15.92
C ALA A 259 9.34 -16.39 15.09
N GLY A 260 8.45 -15.51 14.65
CA GLY A 260 8.81 -14.43 13.73
C GLY A 260 7.61 -13.78 13.07
N SER A 261 7.90 -12.73 12.30
CA SER A 261 6.92 -12.02 11.48
C SER A 261 7.34 -12.12 10.02
N TYR A 262 6.46 -12.64 9.17
CA TYR A 262 6.75 -13.05 7.80
C TYR A 262 5.88 -12.32 6.80
N VAL A 263 6.45 -11.83 5.72
CA VAL A 263 5.67 -11.24 4.62
C VAL A 263 5.61 -12.22 3.45
N VAL A 264 4.41 -12.43 2.91
CA VAL A 264 4.19 -13.21 1.69
C VAL A 264 4.19 -12.25 0.50
N GLY A 265 5.10 -12.45 -0.46
CA GLY A 265 5.31 -11.54 -1.59
C GLY A 265 6.50 -11.97 -2.47
N PRO A 266 6.74 -11.32 -3.62
CA PRO A 266 7.40 -12.03 -4.70
C PRO A 266 8.94 -11.97 -4.70
N SER A 267 9.53 -13.14 -4.95
CA SER A 267 10.91 -13.41 -5.39
C SER A 267 12.12 -12.86 -4.59
N ALA A 268 11.91 -12.49 -3.33
CA ALA A 268 12.90 -12.21 -2.28
C ALA A 268 13.68 -10.88 -2.38
N PRO A 269 13.66 -10.14 -1.27
CA PRO A 269 14.84 -9.91 -0.45
C PRO A 269 14.54 -9.69 1.05
N GLY A 270 15.48 -10.14 1.86
CA GLY A 270 15.50 -9.96 3.30
C GLY A 270 15.09 -11.20 4.08
N PRO A 271 15.58 -11.35 5.33
CA PRO A 271 15.12 -12.39 6.22
C PRO A 271 13.61 -12.27 6.47
N ASN A 272 12.96 -13.39 6.75
CA ASN A 272 11.55 -13.51 7.13
C ASN A 272 10.56 -13.21 5.99
N THR A 273 10.84 -13.72 4.79
CA THR A 273 9.93 -13.64 3.64
C THR A 273 9.45 -15.01 3.21
N ILE A 274 8.21 -15.13 2.75
CA ILE A 274 7.68 -16.32 2.10
C ILE A 274 7.47 -16.00 0.61
N ALA A 275 8.16 -16.75 -0.25
CA ALA A 275 8.13 -16.59 -1.69
C ALA A 275 7.68 -17.88 -2.38
N VAL A 276 7.13 -17.75 -3.58
CA VAL A 276 6.72 -18.89 -4.43
C VAL A 276 7.61 -18.95 -5.66
N HIS A 277 8.16 -20.14 -5.93
CA HIS A 277 9.08 -20.38 -7.03
C HIS A 277 8.54 -21.46 -7.97
N ASN A 278 8.55 -21.23 -9.28
CA ASN A 278 8.29 -22.29 -10.27
C ASN A 278 9.49 -23.25 -10.31
N GLY A 279 9.23 -24.54 -10.16
CA GLY A 279 10.23 -25.58 -10.24
C GLY A 279 10.26 -26.30 -11.59
N SER A 280 11.43 -26.28 -12.22
CA SER A 280 12.09 -27.55 -12.55
C SER A 280 13.45 -27.54 -11.84
N TRP A 281 13.71 -28.53 -10.98
CA TRP A 281 14.95 -28.58 -10.20
C TRP A 281 16.18 -28.74 -11.12
N ARG A 282 16.91 -27.65 -11.35
CA ARG A 282 18.26 -27.63 -11.96
C ARG A 282 19.13 -26.63 -11.20
N SER A 283 20.39 -26.99 -10.93
CA SER A 283 21.28 -26.28 -10.00
C SER A 283 21.80 -24.90 -10.47
N THR A 284 21.15 -24.25 -11.43
CA THR A 284 21.59 -22.97 -12.00
C THR A 284 20.37 -22.20 -12.54
N GLY A 285 19.92 -21.21 -11.75
CA GLY A 285 18.96 -20.09 -11.92
C GLY A 285 18.25 -19.86 -13.27
N ASN A 286 17.07 -19.25 -13.35
CA ASN A 286 16.22 -18.49 -12.44
C ASN A 286 14.82 -18.52 -13.06
N ASN A 287 13.74 -18.48 -12.28
CA ASN A 287 12.39 -18.08 -12.75
C ASN A 287 11.60 -17.52 -11.55
N ALA A 288 11.56 -16.18 -11.46
CA ALA A 288 10.77 -15.43 -10.48
C ALA A 288 9.36 -15.19 -11.02
N GLY A 289 8.35 -15.31 -10.16
CA GLY A 289 6.96 -14.91 -10.45
C GLY A 289 6.41 -14.06 -9.32
N SER A 290 5.52 -13.12 -9.65
CA SER A 290 4.75 -12.35 -8.66
C SER A 290 3.51 -13.10 -8.22
N TRP A 291 3.24 -13.17 -6.91
CA TRP A 291 2.05 -13.83 -6.36
C TRP A 291 1.48 -12.98 -5.23
N SER A 292 0.16 -12.83 -5.25
CA SER A 292 -0.60 -12.13 -4.24
C SER A 292 -1.10 -13.09 -3.17
N VAL A 293 -1.13 -12.63 -1.91
CA VAL A 293 -1.94 -13.28 -0.87
C VAL A 293 -3.40 -13.06 -1.22
N GLY A 294 -4.22 -14.11 -1.15
CA GLY A 294 -5.64 -14.12 -1.50
C GLY A 294 -6.54 -13.55 -0.40
N ASP A 295 -7.87 -13.66 -0.56
CA ASP A 295 -8.80 -13.88 0.56
C ASP A 295 -8.98 -15.39 0.75
N PHE A 296 -9.37 -15.81 1.96
CA PHE A 296 -9.69 -17.21 2.22
C PHE A 296 -10.81 -17.61 1.25
N ASN A 297 -10.45 -18.36 0.21
CA ASN A 297 -11.41 -18.87 -0.76
C ASN A 297 -11.92 -20.23 -0.26
N PRO A 298 -13.21 -20.36 0.13
CA PRO A 298 -13.76 -21.66 0.55
C PRO A 298 -13.81 -22.69 -0.60
N ALA A 299 -13.62 -22.28 -1.85
CA ALA A 299 -13.48 -23.13 -3.02
C ALA A 299 -12.00 -23.43 -3.35
N ILE A 300 -11.18 -23.73 -2.33
CA ILE A 300 -9.78 -24.17 -2.50
C ILE A 300 -9.74 -25.30 -3.53
N THR A 301 -9.12 -25.06 -4.68
CA THR A 301 -9.01 -26.05 -5.76
C THR A 301 -7.79 -26.96 -5.62
N ALA A 302 -6.87 -26.63 -4.69
CA ALA A 302 -5.74 -27.45 -4.29
C ALA A 302 -5.51 -27.34 -2.78
N THR A 303 -6.06 -28.30 -2.03
CA THR A 303 -5.76 -28.46 -0.60
C THR A 303 -4.54 -29.36 -0.47
N LEU A 304 -3.47 -28.87 0.13
CA LEU A 304 -2.25 -29.65 0.34
C LEU A 304 -2.12 -30.01 1.81
N ASN A 305 -2.97 -30.93 2.23
CA ASN A 305 -2.78 -31.66 3.47
C ASN A 305 -2.61 -33.13 3.12
N ASN A 306 -1.40 -33.52 2.74
CA ASN A 306 -0.94 -34.86 3.08
C ASN A 306 0.35 -34.72 3.87
N THR A 307 0.21 -34.94 5.17
CA THR A 307 1.26 -35.44 6.05
C THR A 307 2.01 -36.56 5.35
N GLY A 308 3.22 -36.27 4.87
CA GLY A 308 4.09 -37.23 4.22
C GLY A 308 4.09 -37.14 2.70
N ASP A 309 4.91 -36.25 2.17
CA ASP A 309 5.78 -36.64 1.06
C ASP A 309 7.15 -35.98 1.24
N ALA A 310 8.07 -36.85 1.64
CA ALA A 310 9.51 -36.79 1.53
C ALA A 310 10.13 -35.41 1.24
N THR A 311 10.92 -34.92 2.20
CA THR A 311 12.22 -34.37 1.83
C THR A 311 12.84 -35.32 0.79
N PRO A 312 13.53 -34.85 -0.27
CA PRO A 312 14.63 -35.63 -0.77
C PRO A 312 15.52 -35.92 0.45
N ASN A 313 15.40 -37.12 1.00
CA ASN A 313 16.09 -37.47 2.22
C ASN A 313 17.60 -37.37 1.94
N GLN A 314 18.34 -36.90 2.94
CA GLN A 314 19.78 -36.68 2.83
C GLN A 314 20.59 -37.96 2.59
N THR A 315 19.98 -39.15 2.60
CA THR A 315 20.66 -40.40 2.25
C THR A 315 20.94 -40.57 0.76
N GLY A 316 20.41 -39.69 -0.10
CA GLY A 316 20.56 -39.80 -1.56
C GLY A 316 21.62 -38.92 -2.23
N ARG A 317 22.35 -38.03 -1.54
CA ARG A 317 23.26 -37.08 -2.22
C ARG A 317 24.58 -36.87 -1.48
N GLY A 318 25.51 -37.78 -1.77
CA GLY A 318 26.88 -37.45 -2.18
C GLY A 318 27.68 -36.53 -1.26
N ILE A 319 28.52 -37.16 -0.42
CA ILE A 319 29.79 -36.58 0.03
C ILE A 319 30.57 -36.17 -1.22
N VAL A 320 31.06 -34.94 -1.29
CA VAL A 320 32.27 -34.67 -2.07
C VAL A 320 33.14 -33.66 -1.32
N ARG A 321 34.42 -34.04 -1.18
CA ARG A 321 35.55 -33.18 -0.80
C ARG A 321 35.74 -32.02 -1.78
#